data_AF-A0A1C6U8U2-F1
#
_entry.id   AF-A0A1C6U8U2-F1
#
_cell.length_a   1.000
_cell.length_b   1.000
_cell.length_c   1.000
_cell.angle_alpha   90.00
_cell.angle_beta   90.00
_cell.angle_gamma   90.00
#
_symmetry.space_group_name_H-M   'P 1'
#
loop_
_entity.id
_entity.type
_entity.pdbx_description
1 polymer ?
#
loop_
_entity_poly.entity_id
_entity_poly.type
_entity_poly.pdbx_seq_one_letter_code
_entity_poly.pdbx_strand_id
1 'polypeptide(L)'
;MRIDHLSGGLGVSLAWVSRERLRYFAGVNREEVVLRLSHDQALVLSDWLERMESSRAFAEVVDDRAVWSALHCIGGTLDKSLVDIFSADYTQRLQAARLRLSETLGDFDPGADE
;
A
#
# COMPACT_ATOMS: atom_id res chain seq x y z
N MET A 1 -12.25 12.01 47.62
CA MET A 1 -13.45 12.60 46.99
C MET A 1 -12.97 13.68 46.02
N ARG A 2 -13.38 13.62 44.73
CA ARG A 2 -12.93 14.47 43.59
C ARG A 2 -11.46 14.25 43.16
N ILE A 3 -11.07 14.00 41.90
CA ILE A 3 -11.78 13.89 40.58
C ILE A 3 -12.37 15.23 40.08
N ASP A 4 -11.95 15.85 38.97
CA ASP A 4 -11.05 15.47 37.83
C ASP A 4 -9.82 16.44 37.73
N HIS A 5 -8.91 16.50 36.72
CA HIS A 5 -8.83 16.04 35.30
C HIS A 5 -7.36 15.74 34.86
N LEU A 6 -7.20 15.00 33.76
CA LEU A 6 -6.00 14.99 32.88
C LEU A 6 -6.44 14.95 31.41
N SER A 7 -5.97 15.89 30.58
CA SER A 7 -6.06 15.78 29.11
C SER A 7 -4.94 14.86 28.61
N GLY A 8 -5.14 13.93 27.68
CA GLY A 8 -6.25 13.78 26.74
C GLY A 8 -5.79 13.87 25.29
N GLY A 9 -4.68 13.22 24.93
CA GLY A 9 -4.10 13.19 23.58
C GLY A 9 -3.99 11.75 23.09
N LEU A 10 -4.85 11.38 22.13
CA LEU A 10 -5.10 10.01 21.71
C LEU A 10 -3.85 9.29 21.18
N GLY A 11 -3.42 8.23 21.87
CA GLY A 11 -2.54 7.24 21.27
C GLY A 11 -3.30 6.44 20.21
N VAL A 12 -2.83 6.48 18.96
CA VAL A 12 -3.32 5.59 17.89
C VAL A 12 -2.92 4.15 18.20
N SER A 13 -3.84 3.42 18.83
CA SER A 13 -3.62 2.04 19.27
C SER A 13 -3.67 1.06 18.08
N LEU A 14 -2.70 0.14 18.03
CA LEU A 14 -2.45 -0.84 16.95
C LEU A 14 -3.53 -1.95 16.82
N ALA A 15 -4.81 -1.59 16.85
CA ALA A 15 -5.94 -2.53 16.78
C ALA A 15 -6.88 -2.29 15.57
N TRP A 16 -6.66 -1.24 14.77
CA TRP A 16 -7.61 -0.75 13.78
C TRP A 16 -7.25 -1.09 12.33
N VAL A 17 -7.33 -2.38 11.98
CA VAL A 17 -7.94 -2.96 10.77
C VAL A 17 -7.70 -4.46 10.83
N SER A 18 -8.71 -5.20 11.31
CA SER A 18 -8.62 -6.66 11.44
C SER A 18 -8.69 -7.35 10.08
N ARG A 19 -7.96 -8.46 9.96
CA ARG A 19 -7.62 -9.25 8.75
C ARG A 19 -8.80 -9.87 7.99
N GLU A 20 -10.04 -9.49 8.31
CA GLU A 20 -11.27 -10.02 7.70
C GLU A 20 -12.28 -8.94 7.22
N ARG A 21 -11.98 -7.65 7.38
CA ARG A 21 -12.97 -6.57 7.13
C ARG A 21 -12.88 -5.86 5.76
N LEU A 22 -12.44 -6.58 4.73
CA LEU A 22 -12.49 -6.16 3.32
C LEU A 22 -13.40 -7.04 2.43
N ARG A 23 -14.39 -7.73 3.03
CA ARG A 23 -15.47 -8.41 2.27
C ARG A 23 -16.67 -7.49 1.94
N TYR A 24 -16.66 -6.23 2.40
CA TYR A 24 -17.82 -5.32 2.36
C TYR A 24 -17.76 -4.19 1.31
N PHE A 25 -16.73 -4.15 0.45
CA PHE A 25 -16.68 -3.22 -0.70
C PHE A 25 -17.01 -3.88 -2.05
N ALA A 26 -17.36 -5.16 -2.06
CA ALA A 26 -17.99 -5.82 -3.21
C ALA A 26 -19.50 -5.49 -3.24
N GLY A 27 -19.84 -4.21 -3.48
CA GLY A 27 -21.19 -3.70 -3.29
C GLY A 27 -21.48 -2.37 -4.00
N VAL A 28 -21.76 -2.46 -5.30
CA VAL A 28 -22.21 -1.38 -6.20
C VAL A 28 -21.17 -0.30 -6.50
N ASN A 29 -20.68 -0.28 -7.75
CA ASN A 29 -20.19 0.94 -8.37
C ASN A 29 -20.73 1.07 -9.80
N ARG A 30 -21.16 2.28 -10.19
CA ARG A 30 -21.41 2.61 -11.59
C ARG A 30 -20.13 3.27 -12.08
N GLU A 31 -19.45 2.63 -13.03
CA GLU A 31 -18.11 2.98 -13.52
C GLU A 31 -16.98 2.47 -12.59
N GLU A 32 -16.65 1.18 -12.75
CA GLU A 32 -15.43 0.56 -12.22
C GLU A 32 -14.21 0.97 -13.07
N VAL A 33 -13.10 1.33 -12.40
CA VAL A 33 -11.82 1.65 -13.07
C VAL A 33 -10.87 0.47 -12.94
N VAL A 34 -10.48 -0.12 -14.07
CA VAL A 34 -9.60 -1.30 -14.10
C VAL A 34 -8.14 -0.87 -14.29
N LEU A 35 -7.33 -1.00 -13.25
CA LEU A 35 -5.87 -0.87 -13.33
C LEU A 35 -5.25 -2.19 -13.82
N ARG A 36 -4.51 -2.16 -14.93
CA ARG A 36 -3.76 -3.31 -15.45
C ARG A 36 -2.27 -3.11 -15.18
N LEU A 37 -1.69 -4.00 -14.38
CA LEU A 37 -0.26 -4.03 -14.09
C LEU A 37 0.39 -5.24 -14.76
N SER A 38 1.64 -5.11 -15.20
CA SER A 38 2.49 -6.26 -15.48
C SER A 38 2.82 -6.99 -14.18
N HIS A 39 3.28 -8.24 -14.29
CA HIS A 39 3.70 -9.00 -13.11
C HIS A 39 4.81 -8.27 -12.33
N ASP A 40 5.77 -7.69 -13.03
CA ASP A 40 6.86 -6.93 -12.42
C ASP A 40 6.36 -5.66 -11.71
N GLN A 41 5.43 -4.92 -12.33
CA GLN A 41 4.82 -3.73 -11.72
C GLN A 41 4.04 -4.10 -10.45
N ALA A 42 3.25 -5.17 -10.51
CA ALA A 42 2.49 -5.68 -9.37
C ALA A 42 3.43 -6.09 -8.22
N LEU A 43 4.50 -6.84 -8.51
CA LEU A 43 5.47 -7.30 -7.53
C LEU A 43 6.20 -6.14 -6.82
N VAL A 44 6.66 -5.15 -7.58
CA VAL A 44 7.36 -3.98 -7.04
C VAL A 44 6.43 -3.05 -6.26
N LEU A 45 5.19 -2.86 -6.72
CA LEU A 45 4.20 -2.06 -6.00
C LEU A 45 3.76 -2.72 -4.68
N SER A 46 3.60 -4.04 -4.66
CA SER A 46 3.25 -4.80 -3.45
C SER A 46 4.32 -4.67 -2.37
N ASP A 47 5.59 -4.89 -2.73
CA ASP A 47 6.74 -4.71 -1.83
C ASP A 47 6.85 -3.28 -1.28
N TRP A 48 6.61 -2.29 -2.14
CA TRP A 48 6.67 -0.89 -1.73
C TRP A 48 5.53 -0.55 -0.77
N LEU A 49 4.29 -0.98 -1.06
CA LEU A 49 3.13 -0.77 -0.18
C LEU A 49 3.35 -1.40 1.21
N GLU A 50 3.82 -2.65 1.29
CA GLU A 50 4.11 -3.31 2.58
C GLU A 50 5.12 -2.52 3.43
N ARG A 51 6.20 -2.04 2.80
CA ARG A 51 7.22 -1.20 3.46
C ARG A 51 6.70 0.18 3.85
N MET A 52 5.78 0.75 3.07
CA MET A 52 5.21 2.08 3.33
C MET A 52 4.09 2.07 4.37
N GLU A 53 3.17 1.10 4.35
CA GLU A 53 2.15 0.94 5.39
C GLU A 53 2.79 0.69 6.78
N SER A 54 3.98 0.08 6.81
CA SER A 54 4.80 -0.09 8.02
C SER A 54 5.52 1.19 8.48
N SER A 55 5.51 2.26 7.68
CA SER A 55 6.26 3.50 7.93
C SER A 55 5.39 4.61 8.51
N ARG A 56 5.74 5.09 9.70
CA ARG A 56 5.06 6.27 10.30
C ARG A 56 5.16 7.50 9.39
N ALA A 57 6.28 7.72 8.72
CA ALA A 57 6.47 8.87 7.84
C ALA A 57 5.53 8.82 6.62
N PHE A 58 5.11 7.63 6.17
CA PHE A 58 4.15 7.51 5.08
C PHE A 58 2.74 7.98 5.48
N ALA A 59 2.34 7.76 6.75
CA ALA A 59 1.11 8.32 7.30
C ALA A 59 1.15 9.85 7.49
N GLU A 60 2.33 10.47 7.42
CA GLU A 60 2.51 11.92 7.42
C GLU A 60 2.53 12.48 5.96
N VAL A 61 2.78 11.64 4.96
CA VAL A 61 2.71 11.96 3.51
C VAL A 61 1.30 11.76 2.94
N VAL A 62 0.58 10.72 3.36
CA VAL A 62 -0.81 10.46 2.93
C VAL A 62 -1.77 11.14 3.90
N ASP A 63 -1.89 12.46 3.75
CA ASP A 63 -2.67 13.36 4.62
C ASP A 63 -4.19 13.19 4.46
N ASP A 64 -4.68 12.99 3.23
CA ASP A 64 -6.10 12.68 2.98
C ASP A 64 -6.44 11.22 3.30
N ARG A 65 -7.30 11.05 4.30
CA ARG A 65 -7.87 9.77 4.71
C ARG A 65 -8.62 9.04 3.58
N ALA A 66 -9.15 9.74 2.57
CA ALA A 66 -9.83 9.11 1.44
C ALA A 66 -8.86 8.31 0.55
N VAL A 67 -7.60 8.76 0.41
CA VAL A 67 -6.57 8.08 -0.41
C VAL A 67 -6.28 6.67 0.11
N TRP A 68 -6.28 6.48 1.43
CA TRP A 68 -6.16 5.17 2.08
C TRP A 68 -7.19 4.14 1.62
N SER A 69 -8.40 4.58 1.20
CA SER A 69 -9.42 3.68 0.65
C SER A 69 -8.95 3.03 -0.66
N ALA A 70 -8.31 3.81 -1.54
CA ALA A 70 -7.75 3.30 -2.80
C ALA A 70 -6.50 2.45 -2.55
N LEU A 71 -5.59 2.90 -1.67
CA LEU A 71 -4.36 2.17 -1.34
C LEU A 71 -4.67 0.79 -0.75
N HIS A 72 -5.56 0.68 0.23
CA HIS A 72 -5.95 -0.62 0.80
C HIS A 72 -6.74 -1.50 -0.20
N CYS A 73 -7.45 -0.91 -1.16
CA CYS A 73 -8.09 -1.66 -2.25
C CYS A 73 -7.04 -2.28 -3.19
N ILE A 74 -6.02 -1.51 -3.56
CA ILE A 74 -4.90 -1.95 -4.41
C ILE A 74 -4.06 -3.01 -3.67
N GLY A 75 -3.55 -2.70 -2.47
CA GLY A 75 -2.75 -3.62 -1.65
C GLY A 75 -3.48 -4.93 -1.38
N GLY A 76 -4.72 -4.84 -0.87
CA GLY A 76 -5.56 -6.01 -0.61
C GLY A 76 -6.04 -6.76 -1.88
N THR A 77 -5.75 -6.25 -3.08
CA THR A 77 -5.91 -6.98 -4.35
C THR A 77 -4.58 -7.66 -4.74
N LEU A 78 -3.45 -6.96 -4.63
CA LEU A 78 -2.11 -7.49 -4.88
C LEU A 78 -1.79 -8.69 -3.96
N ASP A 79 -2.04 -8.57 -2.65
CA ASP A 79 -1.86 -9.64 -1.65
C ASP A 79 -2.54 -10.96 -2.02
N LYS A 80 -3.70 -10.87 -2.69
CA LYS A 80 -4.49 -12.04 -3.10
C LYS A 80 -4.06 -12.61 -4.45
N SER A 81 -3.46 -11.77 -5.30
CA SER A 81 -3.07 -12.13 -6.66
C SER A 81 -1.63 -12.61 -6.77
N LEU A 82 -0.74 -12.18 -5.88
CA LEU A 82 0.69 -12.45 -5.94
C LEU A 82 1.11 -13.56 -4.96
N VAL A 83 0.81 -14.82 -5.30
CA VAL A 83 1.29 -15.99 -4.53
C VAL A 83 2.83 -16.05 -4.44
N ASP A 84 3.51 -15.41 -5.40
CA ASP A 84 4.96 -15.39 -5.54
C ASP A 84 5.73 -14.70 -4.38
N ILE A 85 5.06 -13.89 -3.55
CA ILE A 85 5.66 -13.28 -2.36
C ILE A 85 6.11 -14.32 -1.32
N PHE A 86 5.55 -15.54 -1.38
CA PHE A 86 5.90 -16.66 -0.51
C PHE A 86 7.00 -17.56 -1.12
N SER A 87 7.53 -17.23 -2.30
CA SER A 87 8.57 -18.03 -2.95
C SER A 87 9.93 -17.84 -2.29
N ALA A 88 10.74 -18.91 -2.21
CA ALA A 88 12.09 -18.86 -1.66
C ALA A 88 13.06 -17.99 -2.49
N ASP A 89 12.72 -17.69 -3.75
CA ASP A 89 13.46 -16.80 -4.66
C ASP A 89 12.82 -15.41 -4.83
N TYR A 90 11.84 -15.04 -3.98
CA TYR A 90 11.11 -13.78 -4.04
C TYR A 90 12.04 -12.57 -4.18
N THR A 91 13.09 -12.48 -3.35
CA THR A 91 14.06 -11.38 -3.36
C THR A 91 14.75 -11.24 -4.72
N GLN A 92 15.19 -12.34 -5.32
CA GLN A 92 15.86 -12.36 -6.62
C GLN A 92 14.90 -11.91 -7.72
N ARG A 93 13.65 -12.40 -7.69
CA ARG A 93 12.60 -12.03 -8.65
C ARG A 93 12.22 -10.55 -8.53
N LEU A 94 12.11 -10.03 -7.32
CA LEU A 94 11.84 -8.62 -7.04
C LEU A 94 12.95 -7.70 -7.57
N GLN A 95 14.23 -8.02 -7.35
CA GLN A 95 15.32 -7.22 -7.92
C GLN A 95 15.34 -7.30 -9.45
N ALA A 96 15.12 -8.48 -10.04
CA ALA A 96 15.06 -8.63 -11.49
C ALA A 96 13.87 -7.86 -12.12
N ALA A 97 12.72 -7.80 -11.43
CA ALA A 97 11.58 -6.98 -11.81
C ALA A 97 11.92 -5.48 -11.76
N ARG A 98 12.53 -4.99 -10.68
CA ARG A 98 12.99 -3.60 -10.56
C ARG A 98 13.92 -3.19 -11.70
N LEU A 99 14.92 -4.02 -12.00
CA LEU A 99 15.87 -3.76 -13.10
C LEU A 99 15.16 -3.60 -14.45
N ARG A 100 14.30 -4.55 -14.84
CA ARG A 100 13.54 -4.48 -16.09
C ARG A 100 12.62 -3.26 -16.18
N LEU A 101 12.01 -2.85 -15.07
CA LEU A 101 11.15 -1.66 -15.03
C LEU A 101 11.96 -0.37 -15.15
N SER A 102 13.11 -0.26 -14.46
CA SER A 102 14.03 0.88 -14.61
C SER A 102 14.57 0.99 -16.03
N GLU A 103 14.97 -0.14 -16.66
CA GLU A 103 15.37 -0.19 -18.07
C GLU A 103 14.24 0.27 -19.01
N THR A 104 12.98 -0.01 -18.67
CA THR A 104 11.80 0.39 -19.46
C THR A 104 11.45 1.87 -19.30
N LEU A 105 11.67 2.43 -18.10
CA LEU A 105 11.42 3.84 -17.79
C LEU A 105 12.50 4.78 -18.38
N GLY A 106 13.71 4.28 -18.59
CA GLY A 106 14.83 5.07 -19.09
C GLY A 106 15.28 6.14 -18.08
N ASP A 107 15.62 7.32 -18.58
CA ASP A 107 16.07 8.48 -17.78
C ASP A 107 14.88 9.25 -17.18
N PHE A 108 13.92 8.54 -16.58
CA PHE A 108 12.83 9.15 -15.83
C PHE A 108 13.34 9.59 -14.44
N ASP A 109 13.84 10.83 -14.38
CA ASP A 109 14.14 11.50 -13.11
C ASP A 109 12.93 12.35 -12.67
N PRO A 110 12.19 11.96 -11.62
CA PRO A 110 11.07 12.75 -11.10
C PRO A 110 11.50 14.07 -10.43
N GLY A 111 12.81 14.33 -10.28
CA GLY A 111 13.37 15.60 -9.80
C GLY A 111 14.02 16.48 -10.87
N ALA A 112 14.00 16.09 -12.15
CA ALA A 112 14.61 16.90 -13.22
C ALA A 112 13.80 18.14 -13.64
N ASP A 113 12.54 18.24 -13.19
CA ASP A 113 11.61 19.34 -13.48
C ASP A 113 11.44 20.34 -12.29
N GLU A 114 12.28 20.28 -11.24
CA GLU A 114 12.28 21.21 -10.07
C GLU A 114 13.36 22.31 -10.16
#